data_AF-A0AA36HER5-F1
#
_entry.id   AF-A0AA36HER5-F1
#
_cell.length_a   1.000
_cell.length_b   1.000
_cell.length_c   1.000
_cell.angle_alpha   90.00
_cell.angle_beta   90.00
_cell.angle_gamma   90.00
#
_symmetry.space_group_name_H-M   'P 1'
#
loop_
_entity.id
_entity.type
_entity.pdbx_description
1 polymer ?
#
loop_
_entity_poly.entity_id
_entity_poly.type
_entity_poly.pdbx_seq_one_letter_code
_entity_poly.pdbx_strand_id
1 'polypeptide(L)'
;MLNFYCLLWILLYITYVYGVELAVRGKFVCVRRRNIIPIDVKLMEEDFSGVWLLNMIDSDDILAHDSASYGETFLLTGREHEFGGIEPYIEAIHYCRGYREVIQIPLNVTKDDSSQHIGNYVLDRRRHTVTAHPRRRHRNVMKHKG
;
A
#
# COMPACT_ATOMS: atom_id res chain seq x y z
N MET A 1 47.25 12.78 -0.62
CA MET A 1 46.18 13.80 -0.66
C MET A 1 44.84 13.28 -1.21
N LEU A 2 44.72 12.02 -1.64
CA LEU A 2 43.48 11.41 -2.15
C LEU A 2 42.44 11.01 -1.06
N ASN A 3 42.86 10.96 0.21
CA ASN A 3 42.07 10.39 1.32
C ASN A 3 41.00 11.34 1.89
N PHE A 4 41.27 12.64 1.89
CA PHE A 4 40.37 13.62 2.54
C PHE A 4 39.12 13.89 1.70
N TYR A 5 39.27 13.94 0.36
CA TYR A 5 38.14 14.12 -0.55
C TYR A 5 37.22 12.90 -0.59
N CYS A 6 37.77 11.67 -0.58
CA CYS A 6 36.93 10.47 -0.46
C CYS A 6 36.12 10.44 0.84
N LEU A 7 36.73 10.78 1.98
CA LEU A 7 36.00 10.89 3.24
C LEU A 7 34.92 11.98 3.19
N LEU A 8 35.20 13.11 2.56
CA LEU A 8 34.23 14.20 2.40
C LEU A 8 33.04 13.81 1.51
N TRP A 9 33.28 13.08 0.42
CA TRP A 9 32.23 12.51 -0.43
C TRP A 9 31.43 11.41 0.27
N ILE A 10 32.08 10.52 1.03
CA ILE A 10 31.41 9.50 1.83
C ILE A 10 30.54 10.15 2.91
N LEU A 11 31.03 11.19 3.60
CA LEU A 11 30.26 11.92 4.62
C LEU A 11 29.12 12.74 4.00
N LEU A 12 29.29 13.31 2.80
CA LEU A 12 28.22 13.95 2.04
C LEU A 12 27.15 12.94 1.59
N TYR A 13 27.56 11.72 1.26
CA TYR A 13 26.66 10.64 0.87
C TYR A 13 25.85 10.10 2.06
N ILE A 14 26.47 9.98 3.24
CA ILE A 14 25.81 9.51 4.46
C ILE A 14 24.85 10.55 5.05
N THR A 15 25.06 11.85 4.81
CA THR A 15 24.24 12.92 5.42
C THR A 15 22.90 13.19 4.72
N TYR A 16 22.62 12.53 3.60
CA TYR A 16 21.34 12.64 2.88
C TYR A 16 20.38 11.52 3.30
N VAL A 17 20.16 11.34 4.61
CA VAL A 17 19.09 10.47 5.13
C VAL A 17 17.88 11.35 5.43
N TYR A 18 16.81 11.18 4.66
CA TYR A 18 15.55 11.88 4.89
C TYR A 18 14.63 10.93 5.66
N GLY A 19 14.16 11.36 6.83
CA GLY A 19 13.09 10.65 7.53
C GLY A 19 11.76 11.01 6.87
N VAL A 20 10.99 10.01 6.46
CA VAL A 20 9.62 10.17 5.97
C VAL A 20 8.67 9.70 7.07
N GLU A 21 7.68 10.52 7.39
CA GLU A 21 6.59 10.17 8.31
C GLU A 21 5.28 10.13 7.53
N LEU A 22 4.55 9.03 7.65
CA LEU A 22 3.32 8.78 6.90
C LEU A 22 2.18 8.43 7.85
N ALA A 23 1.12 9.22 7.78
CA ALA A 23 -0.12 9.01 8.52
C ALA A 23 -1.24 8.50 7.61
N VAL A 24 -1.69 7.26 7.80
CA VAL A 24 -2.72 6.61 7.01
C VAL A 24 -4.00 6.48 7.80
N ARG A 25 -5.10 6.98 7.24
CA ARG A 25 -6.43 6.85 7.82
C ARG A 25 -7.41 6.19 6.88
N GLY A 26 -8.34 5.43 7.44
CA GLY A 26 -9.36 4.74 6.67
C GLY A 26 -10.41 4.07 7.52
N LYS A 27 -11.31 3.35 6.88
CA LYS A 27 -12.37 2.61 7.55
C LYS A 27 -12.66 1.31 6.82
N PHE A 28 -12.70 0.21 7.56
CA PHE A 28 -13.05 -1.09 7.01
C PHE A 28 -14.54 -1.37 7.22
N VAL A 29 -15.20 -1.82 6.16
CA VAL A 29 -16.63 -2.12 6.15
C VAL A 29 -16.85 -3.58 5.78
N CYS A 30 -17.66 -4.28 6.56
CA CYS A 30 -18.07 -5.65 6.31
C CYS A 30 -19.61 -5.69 6.39
N VAL A 31 -20.30 -5.81 5.24
CA VAL A 31 -21.77 -5.78 5.19
C VAL A 31 -22.34 -7.04 5.82
N ARG A 32 -21.75 -8.19 5.51
CA ARG A 32 -22.11 -9.48 6.12
C ARG A 32 -21.15 -9.82 7.26
N ARG A 33 -21.29 -9.12 8.39
CA ARG A 33 -20.48 -9.35 9.59
C ARG A 33 -20.83 -10.72 10.20
N ARG A 34 -20.08 -11.75 9.82
CA ARG A 34 -20.19 -13.09 10.42
C ARG A 34 -19.38 -13.25 11.69
N ASN A 35 -18.39 -12.37 11.90
CA ASN A 35 -17.52 -12.41 13.05
C ASN A 35 -17.15 -10.98 13.52
N ILE A 36 -16.89 -10.83 14.82
CA ILE A 36 -16.65 -9.53 15.47
C ILE A 36 -15.15 -9.31 15.74
N ILE A 37 -14.28 -10.28 15.43
CA ILE A 37 -12.83 -10.20 15.63
C ILE A 37 -12.28 -8.91 15.00
N PRO A 38 -11.57 -8.06 15.78
CA PRO A 38 -10.91 -6.87 15.27
C PRO A 38 -10.00 -7.18 14.09
N ILE A 39 -9.87 -6.21 13.20
CA ILE A 39 -8.98 -6.29 12.05
C ILE A 39 -7.58 -5.95 12.55
N ASP A 40 -6.61 -6.81 12.30
CA ASP A 40 -5.19 -6.50 12.50
C ASP A 40 -4.73 -5.70 11.27
N VAL A 41 -4.28 -4.46 11.50
CA VAL A 41 -3.93 -3.50 10.44
C VAL A 41 -2.47 -3.09 10.64
N LYS A 42 -1.67 -3.27 9.60
CA LYS A 42 -0.26 -2.88 9.58
C LYS A 42 -0.01 -1.91 8.45
N LEU A 43 0.78 -0.89 8.75
CA LEU A 43 1.45 -0.07 7.76
C LEU A 43 2.79 -0.72 7.49
N MET A 44 2.97 -1.16 6.25
CA MET A 44 4.13 -1.89 5.76
C MET A 44 4.90 -1.02 4.77
N GLU A 45 6.16 -1.33 4.57
CA GLU A 45 7.08 -0.77 3.58
C GLU A 45 7.60 -1.93 2.72
N GLU A 46 7.59 -1.78 1.39
CA GLU A 46 8.19 -2.75 0.47
C GLU A 46 9.58 -2.30 0.04
N ASP A 47 10.59 -3.00 0.53
CA ASP A 47 11.97 -2.57 0.37
C ASP A 47 12.53 -2.97 -1.03
N PHE A 48 13.21 -2.04 -1.71
CA PHE A 48 13.94 -2.26 -2.97
C PHE A 48 13.19 -2.94 -4.14
N SER A 49 11.89 -2.72 -4.32
CA SER A 49 11.15 -3.30 -5.46
C SER A 49 11.75 -2.96 -6.84
N GLY A 50 12.48 -1.83 -6.93
CA GLY A 50 13.19 -1.38 -8.12
C GLY A 50 14.51 -2.10 -8.44
N VAL A 51 15.06 -2.93 -7.55
CA VAL A 51 16.34 -3.63 -7.73
C VAL A 51 16.15 -5.13 -7.58
N TRP A 52 15.94 -5.84 -8.70
CA TRP A 52 15.67 -7.28 -8.74
C TRP A 52 16.64 -8.15 -7.93
N LEU A 53 17.91 -7.76 -7.82
CA LEU A 53 18.91 -8.52 -7.06
C LEU A 53 18.73 -8.41 -5.53
N LEU A 54 18.22 -7.27 -5.04
CA LEU A 54 18.06 -7.00 -3.60
C LEU A 54 16.68 -7.45 -3.10
N ASN A 55 15.64 -7.33 -3.93
CA ASN A 55 14.28 -7.82 -3.63
C ASN A 55 14.23 -9.32 -3.23
N MET A 56 15.18 -10.14 -3.70
CA MET A 56 15.24 -11.57 -3.31
C MET A 56 15.64 -11.83 -1.85
N ILE A 57 16.22 -10.85 -1.15
CA ILE A 57 16.72 -11.01 0.23
C ILE A 57 15.97 -10.12 1.21
N ASP A 58 15.12 -9.21 0.69
CA ASP A 58 14.47 -8.24 1.54
C ASP A 58 13.18 -8.73 2.18
N SER A 59 12.93 -8.23 3.38
CA SER A 59 11.73 -8.52 4.15
C SER A 59 11.01 -7.22 4.42
N ASP A 60 9.77 -7.10 3.93
CA ASP A 60 8.91 -5.94 4.16
C ASP A 60 8.91 -5.49 5.63
N ASP A 61 9.17 -4.21 5.84
CA ASP A 61 9.27 -3.62 7.16
C ASP A 61 7.91 -3.19 7.71
N ILE A 62 7.69 -3.43 9.00
CA ILE A 62 6.48 -2.97 9.71
C ILE A 62 6.74 -1.58 10.27
N LEU A 63 6.18 -0.56 9.62
CA LEU A 63 6.29 0.83 10.07
C LEU A 63 5.38 1.14 11.26
N ALA A 64 4.17 0.57 11.26
CA ALA A 64 3.21 0.71 12.36
C ALA A 64 2.20 -0.44 12.36
N HIS A 65 1.60 -0.72 13.51
CA HIS A 65 0.59 -1.78 13.65
C HIS A 65 -0.42 -1.38 14.73
N ASP A 66 -1.71 -1.58 14.43
CA ASP A 66 -2.81 -1.42 15.38
C ASP A 66 -3.99 -2.35 15.00
N SER A 67 -4.99 -2.44 15.87
CA SER A 67 -6.24 -3.12 15.62
C SER A 67 -7.36 -2.13 15.26
N ALA A 68 -8.18 -2.47 14.27
CA ALA A 68 -9.31 -1.66 13.84
C ALA A 68 -10.64 -2.40 13.99
N SER A 69 -11.65 -1.70 14.50
CA SER A 69 -13.03 -2.20 14.51
C SER A 69 -13.70 -2.02 13.14
N TYR A 70 -14.53 -2.98 12.74
CA TYR A 70 -15.39 -2.79 11.56
C TYR A 70 -16.32 -1.59 11.77
N GLY A 71 -16.34 -0.70 10.79
CA GLY A 71 -17.20 0.48 10.80
C GLY A 71 -16.60 1.69 11.50
N GLU A 72 -15.46 1.56 12.16
CA GLU A 72 -14.75 2.66 12.81
C GLU A 72 -13.60 3.15 11.94
N THR A 73 -13.15 4.38 12.20
CA THR A 73 -11.99 4.96 11.52
C THR A 73 -10.74 4.54 12.26
N PHE A 74 -9.73 4.08 11.53
CA PHE A 74 -8.39 3.85 12.07
C PHE A 74 -7.44 4.96 11.60
N LEU A 75 -6.36 5.15 12.36
CA LEU A 75 -5.24 6.01 12.01
C LEU A 75 -3.95 5.29 12.41
N LEU A 76 -3.10 5.01 11.43
CA LEU A 76 -1.74 4.50 11.64
C LEU A 76 -0.76 5.60 11.26
N THR A 77 0.28 5.79 12.07
CA THR A 77 1.38 6.70 11.74
C THR A 77 2.67 5.93 11.89
N GLY A 78 3.43 5.83 10.80
CA GLY A 78 4.73 5.17 10.74
C GLY A 78 5.79 6.14 10.26
N ARG A 79 7.05 5.82 10.56
CA ARG A 79 8.20 6.59 10.12
C ARG A 79 9.28 5.66 9.62
N GLU A 80 9.89 6.05 8.52
CA GLU A 80 10.99 5.32 7.89
C GLU A 80 12.12 6.28 7.51
N HIS A 81 13.34 5.75 7.39
CA HIS A 81 14.55 6.51 7.04
C HIS A 81 15.26 5.88 5.85
N GLU A 82 14.78 6.19 4.65
CA GLU A 82 15.26 5.55 3.42
C GLU A 82 15.79 6.53 2.36
N PHE A 83 16.67 6.00 1.51
CA PHE A 83 17.25 6.71 0.39
C PHE A 83 16.48 6.43 -0.90
N GLY A 84 15.59 7.34 -1.31
CA GLY A 84 14.93 7.27 -2.62
C GLY A 84 13.43 7.56 -2.60
N GLY A 85 12.80 7.32 -1.46
CA GLY A 85 11.34 7.28 -1.27
C GLY A 85 10.97 5.95 -0.63
N ILE A 86 9.74 5.86 -0.11
CA ILE A 86 9.20 4.64 0.51
C ILE A 86 8.12 4.05 -0.42
N GLU A 87 7.90 2.75 -0.35
CA GLU A 87 6.83 2.06 -1.09
C GLU A 87 5.78 1.45 -0.15
N PRO A 88 5.01 2.30 0.57
CA PRO A 88 4.20 1.82 1.67
C PRO A 88 2.90 1.17 1.20
N TYR A 89 2.39 0.25 2.01
CA TYR A 89 1.08 -0.36 1.82
C TYR A 89 0.41 -0.70 3.14
N ILE A 90 -0.91 -0.87 3.14
CA ILE A 90 -1.64 -1.41 4.30
C ILE A 90 -1.83 -2.90 4.14
N GLU A 91 -1.32 -3.70 5.08
CA GLU A 91 -1.75 -5.09 5.28
C GLU A 91 -2.93 -5.09 6.26
N ALA A 92 -4.05 -5.69 5.88
CA ALA A 92 -5.17 -5.89 6.79
C ALA A 92 -5.58 -7.37 6.86
N ILE A 93 -5.49 -7.94 8.05
CA ILE A 93 -5.87 -9.31 8.37
C ILE A 93 -7.24 -9.28 9.04
N HIS A 94 -8.22 -9.94 8.41
CA HIS A 94 -9.61 -9.87 8.86
C HIS A 94 -10.35 -11.20 8.78
N TYR A 95 -11.53 -11.23 9.40
CA TYR A 95 -12.40 -12.42 9.48
C TYR A 95 -13.83 -12.14 9.01
N CYS A 96 -14.03 -11.10 8.20
CA CYS A 96 -15.34 -10.63 7.74
C CYS A 96 -16.27 -11.76 7.25
N ARG A 97 -15.74 -12.74 6.51
CA ARG A 97 -16.52 -13.88 5.97
C ARG A 97 -16.56 -15.13 6.85
N GLY A 98 -15.96 -15.08 8.04
CA GLY A 98 -15.85 -16.20 8.98
C GLY A 98 -14.55 -17.00 8.89
N TYR A 99 -13.61 -16.60 8.02
CA TYR A 99 -12.28 -17.20 7.91
C TYR A 99 -11.23 -16.09 7.73
N ARG A 100 -9.96 -16.40 8.07
CA ARG A 100 -8.85 -15.45 7.98
C ARG A 100 -8.58 -15.09 6.51
N GLU A 101 -8.69 -13.81 6.17
CA GLU A 101 -8.30 -13.24 4.89
C GLU A 101 -7.27 -12.15 5.12
N VAL A 102 -6.31 -12.02 4.20
CA VAL A 102 -5.30 -10.95 4.19
C VAL A 102 -5.51 -10.14 2.91
N ILE A 103 -5.51 -8.83 3.04
CA ILE A 103 -5.52 -7.90 1.91
C ILE A 103 -4.35 -6.95 2.03
N GLN A 104 -3.82 -6.54 0.88
CA GLN A 104 -2.82 -5.50 0.76
C GLN A 104 -3.43 -4.35 -0.04
N ILE A 105 -3.29 -3.13 0.47
CA ILE A 105 -3.80 -1.91 -0.16
C ILE A 105 -2.58 -1.01 -0.43
N PRO A 106 -2.14 -0.88 -1.70
CA PRO A 106 -0.99 -0.04 -2.02
C PRO A 106 -1.32 1.43 -1.75
N LEU A 107 -0.34 2.16 -1.22
CA LEU A 107 -0.45 3.58 -0.93
C LEU A 107 0.32 4.36 -1.99
N ASN A 108 -0.35 5.34 -2.62
CA ASN A 108 0.30 6.18 -3.63
C ASN A 108 0.89 7.42 -2.96
N VAL A 109 2.08 7.29 -2.36
CA VAL A 109 2.73 8.37 -1.61
C VAL A 109 3.63 9.17 -2.54
N THR A 110 3.45 10.49 -2.53
CA THR A 110 4.41 11.41 -3.16
C THR A 110 5.35 11.96 -2.08
N LYS A 111 6.53 12.47 -2.46
CA LYS A 111 7.55 12.95 -1.51
C LYS A 111 7.07 14.06 -0.56
N ASP A 112 5.96 14.71 -0.88
CA ASP A 112 5.37 15.79 -0.07
C ASP A 112 4.14 15.34 0.74
N ASP A 113 3.63 14.12 0.52
CA ASP A 113 2.43 13.61 1.18
C ASP A 113 2.77 12.92 2.50
N SER A 114 2.55 13.63 3.61
CA SER A 114 2.66 13.07 4.96
C SER A 114 1.39 12.39 5.46
N SER A 115 0.28 12.46 4.71
CA SER A 115 -0.96 11.80 5.11
C SER A 115 -1.76 11.26 3.93
N GLN A 116 -2.27 10.04 4.07
CA GLN A 116 -3.12 9.41 3.09
C GLN A 116 -4.45 8.93 3.67
N HIS A 117 -5.52 9.08 2.88
CA HIS A 117 -6.85 8.61 3.24
C HIS A 117 -7.33 7.55 2.25
N ILE A 118 -7.37 6.29 2.68
CA ILE A 118 -7.81 5.16 1.84
C ILE A 118 -9.34 5.06 1.72
N GLY A 119 -10.07 5.89 2.48
CA GLY A 119 -11.53 5.92 2.47
C GLY A 119 -12.17 4.68 3.10
N ASN A 120 -13.35 4.31 2.59
CA ASN A 120 -14.11 3.16 3.05
C ASN A 120 -13.77 1.92 2.22
N TYR A 121 -13.10 0.94 2.83
CA TYR A 121 -12.71 -0.30 2.18
C TYR A 121 -13.68 -1.44 2.53
N VAL A 122 -14.38 -1.96 1.51
CA VAL A 122 -15.41 -3.00 1.69
C VAL A 122 -14.79 -4.39 1.58
N LEU A 123 -14.72 -5.11 2.70
CA LEU A 123 -14.03 -6.39 2.84
C LEU A 123 -14.81 -7.60 2.33
N ASP A 124 -16.14 -7.51 2.19
CA ASP A 124 -16.96 -8.64 1.77
C ASP A 124 -17.22 -8.71 0.25
N ARG A 125 -16.65 -7.81 -0.56
CA ARG A 125 -16.73 -7.89 -2.02
C ARG A 125 -16.06 -9.16 -2.52
N ARG A 126 -16.82 -10.07 -3.16
CA ARG A 126 -16.21 -11.22 -3.85
C ARG A 126 -15.24 -10.63 -4.87
N ARG A 127 -14.02 -11.16 -4.97
CA ARG A 127 -13.18 -10.91 -6.14
C ARG A 127 -13.99 -11.41 -7.34
N HIS A 128 -14.68 -10.53 -8.03
CA HIS A 128 -14.95 -10.77 -9.43
C HIS A 128 -13.57 -10.67 -10.06
N THR A 129 -12.98 -11.82 -10.36
CA THR A 129 -11.96 -11.91 -11.39
C THR A 129 -12.50 -11.11 -12.57
N VAL A 130 -11.97 -9.91 -12.77
CA VAL A 130 -12.20 -9.16 -14.00
C VAL A 130 -11.41 -9.94 -15.04
N THR A 131 -12.00 -11.01 -15.56
CA THR A 131 -11.63 -11.49 -16.88
C THR A 131 -11.93 -10.33 -17.80
N ALA A 132 -10.88 -9.70 -18.31
CA ALA A 132 -10.99 -8.65 -19.31
C ALA A 132 -11.87 -9.20 -20.44
N HIS A 133 -13.13 -8.76 -20.48
CA HIS A 133 -14.01 -9.10 -21.57
C HIS A 133 -13.48 -8.34 -22.79
N PRO A 134 -13.05 -9.01 -23.87
CA PRO A 134 -12.56 -8.31 -25.04
C PRO A 134 -13.68 -7.43 -25.57
N ARG A 135 -13.42 -6.12 -25.68
CA ARG A 135 -14.34 -5.15 -26.29
C ARG A 135 -14.76 -5.69 -27.66
N ARG A 136 -15.97 -6.23 -27.78
CA ARG A 136 -16.63 -6.48 -29.06
C ARG A 136 -16.75 -5.13 -29.76
N ARG A 137 -15.93 -4.90 -30.79
CA ARG A 137 -16.12 -3.82 -31.76
C ARG A 137 -17.54 -3.93 -32.31
N HIS A 138 -18.41 -2.99 -31.93
CA HIS A 138 -19.67 -2.79 -32.62
C HIS A 138 -19.36 -2.37 -34.06
N ARG A 139 -19.66 -3.27 -34.99
CA ARG A 139 -19.65 -3.01 -36.43
C ARG A 139 -20.87 -2.15 -36.73
N ASN A 140 -20.65 -0.89 -37.10
CA ASN A 140 -21.72 -0.02 -37.60
C ASN A 140 -22.23 -0.62 -38.92
N VAL A 141 -23.49 -1.08 -38.92
CA VAL A 141 -24.23 -1.40 -40.14
C VAL A 141 -24.94 -0.12 -40.55
N MET A 142 -24.45 0.53 -41.61
CA MET A 142 -25.19 1.60 -42.27
C MET A 142 -26.46 1.00 -42.89
N LYS A 143 -27.62 1.51 -42.48
CA LYS A 143 -28.87 1.33 -43.23
C LYS A 143 -28.88 2.36 -44.36
N HIS A 144 -28.70 1.93 -45.61
CA HIS A 144 -29.16 2.71 -46.75
C HIS A 144 -30.64 2.42 -46.98
N LYS A 145 -31.46 3.47 -46.87
CA LYS A 145 -32.77 3.58 -47.52
C LYS A 145 -32.52 4.23 -48.88
N GLY A 146 -33.17 3.72 -49.92
CA GLY A 146 -33.10 4.19 -51.30
C GLY A 146 -33.26 3.02 -52.25
#